data_AF-A0A5C7LKK5-F1
#
_entry.id   AF-A0A5C7LKK5-F1
#
_cell.length_a   1.000
_cell.length_b   1.000
_cell.length_c   1.000
_cell.angle_alpha   90.00
_cell.angle_beta   90.00
_cell.angle_gamma   90.00
#
_symmetry.space_group_name_H-M   'P 1'
#
loop_
_entity.id
_entity.type
_entity.pdbx_description
1 polymer ?
#
loop_
_entity_poly.entity_id
_entity_poly.type
_entity_poly.pdbx_seq_one_letter_code
_entity_poly.pdbx_strand_id
1 'polypeptide(L)'
;MSQETQDCVKTFTAGGARAQHRLVVLSSGVLAYADAYTPAIGRIEKATFASADTAGVRLLPGEGTFKLVASAAITTGAYVYQAANGKIDDVGFIPVGIALEAASADGDIIEVLPSRNIPANVASVAATGSAQGDAAALTAGINTVSAADGTKGVILPGANAGLVVEVYNQHATNGLKVYPATGDDINDGTPDAAITMEGKGIARFTGLDTTTWAASYVVNT
;
A
#
# COMPACT_ATOMS: atom_id res chain seq x y z
N MET A 1 -29.93 -14.14 -7.48
CA MET A 1 -29.15 -15.39 -7.39
C MET A 1 -27.75 -15.10 -7.91
N SER A 2 -26.70 -15.39 -7.16
CA SER A 2 -25.32 -15.27 -7.63
C SER A 2 -25.01 -16.40 -8.61
N GLN A 3 -24.43 -16.08 -9.77
CA GLN A 3 -23.90 -17.05 -10.71
C GLN A 3 -22.36 -17.04 -10.66
N GLU A 4 -21.76 -18.22 -10.72
CA GLU A 4 -20.32 -18.40 -10.91
C GLU A 4 -19.88 -17.81 -12.26
N THR A 5 -18.71 -17.18 -12.30
CA THR A 5 -18.12 -16.68 -13.53
C THR A 5 -16.98 -17.62 -13.91
N GLN A 6 -17.19 -18.44 -14.93
CA GLN A 6 -16.19 -19.40 -15.42
C GLN A 6 -15.11 -18.71 -16.26
N ASP A 7 -15.47 -17.60 -16.92
CA ASP A 7 -14.50 -16.68 -17.51
C ASP A 7 -13.89 -15.81 -16.42
N CYS A 8 -12.59 -15.49 -16.50
CA CYS A 8 -11.94 -14.60 -15.53
C CYS A 8 -12.45 -13.13 -15.58
N VAL A 9 -13.59 -12.84 -16.21
CA VAL A 9 -14.15 -11.49 -16.39
C VAL A 9 -15.60 -11.46 -15.89
N LYS A 10 -15.89 -10.57 -14.93
CA LYS A 10 -17.24 -10.34 -14.40
C LYS A 10 -17.66 -8.89 -14.60
N THR A 11 -18.91 -8.68 -15.02
CA THR A 11 -19.44 -7.33 -15.24
C THR A 11 -20.01 -6.74 -13.95
N PHE A 12 -19.70 -5.47 -13.68
CA PHE A 12 -20.19 -4.72 -12.53
C PHE A 12 -20.65 -3.31 -12.95
N THR A 13 -21.47 -2.69 -12.12
CA THR A 13 -21.88 -1.30 -12.26
C THR A 13 -20.83 -0.35 -11.68
N ALA A 14 -20.48 0.70 -12.41
CA ALA A 14 -19.53 1.71 -11.98
C ALA A 14 -20.18 2.80 -11.12
N GLY A 15 -19.44 3.26 -10.11
CA GLY A 15 -19.86 4.37 -9.24
C GLY A 15 -19.58 5.76 -9.83
N GLY A 16 -19.04 5.84 -11.06
CA GLY A 16 -18.59 7.08 -11.70
C GLY A 16 -17.63 6.77 -12.85
N ALA A 17 -17.02 7.80 -13.43
CA ALA A 17 -16.02 7.62 -14.47
C ALA A 17 -14.80 6.81 -13.97
N ARG A 18 -14.39 5.79 -14.72
CA ARG A 18 -13.20 4.95 -14.44
C ARG A 18 -12.42 4.75 -15.72
N ALA A 19 -11.12 5.01 -15.70
CA ALA A 19 -10.22 4.74 -16.81
C ALA A 19 -9.98 3.22 -16.95
N GLN A 20 -9.65 2.77 -18.16
CA GLN A 20 -9.25 1.40 -18.44
C GLN A 20 -7.94 1.04 -17.71
N HIS A 21 -7.69 -0.25 -17.48
CA HIS A 21 -6.41 -0.75 -16.92
C HIS A 21 -6.10 -0.28 -15.49
N ARG A 22 -7.13 0.17 -14.77
CA ARG A 22 -7.06 0.51 -13.35
C ARG A 22 -7.54 -0.66 -12.52
N LEU A 23 -6.89 -0.88 -11.38
CA LEU A 23 -7.37 -1.80 -10.35
C LEU A 23 -8.62 -1.21 -9.67
N VAL A 24 -9.60 -2.07 -9.42
CA VAL A 24 -10.89 -1.68 -8.86
C VAL A 24 -11.28 -2.53 -7.67
N VAL A 25 -12.09 -1.93 -6.79
CA VAL A 25 -12.76 -2.56 -5.65
C VAL A 25 -14.26 -2.35 -5.76
N LEU A 26 -15.03 -3.10 -4.99
CA LEU A 26 -16.43 -2.76 -4.74
C LEU A 26 -16.52 -1.88 -3.50
N SER A 27 -17.03 -0.67 -3.68
CA SER A 27 -17.41 0.21 -2.58
C SER A 27 -18.91 0.46 -2.68
N SER A 28 -19.66 0.14 -1.62
CA SER A 28 -21.12 0.22 -1.60
C SER A 28 -21.80 -0.48 -2.80
N GLY A 29 -21.23 -1.60 -3.26
CA GLY A 29 -21.78 -2.41 -4.35
C GLY A 29 -21.48 -1.92 -5.78
N VAL A 30 -20.72 -0.83 -5.94
CA VAL A 30 -20.32 -0.30 -7.26
C VAL A 30 -18.80 -0.25 -7.41
N LEU A 31 -18.30 -0.20 -8.65
CA LEU A 31 -16.87 -0.08 -8.93
C LEU A 31 -16.33 1.28 -8.48
N ALA A 32 -15.35 1.23 -7.59
CA ALA A 32 -14.47 2.32 -7.23
C ALA A 32 -13.03 1.96 -7.59
N TYR A 33 -12.18 2.97 -7.74
CA TYR A 33 -10.74 2.72 -7.84
C TYR A 33 -10.24 2.08 -6.54
N ALA A 34 -9.34 1.12 -6.68
CA ALA A 34 -8.66 0.55 -5.53
C ALA A 34 -7.70 1.59 -4.92
N ASP A 35 -7.56 1.59 -3.60
CA ASP A 35 -6.59 2.41 -2.87
C ASP A 35 -5.25 1.65 -2.71
N ALA A 36 -4.41 1.92 -1.70
CA ALA A 36 -3.19 1.13 -1.46
C ALA A 36 -3.36 0.05 -0.36
N TYR A 37 -4.53 -0.01 0.29
CA TYR A 37 -4.75 -0.70 1.58
C TYR A 37 -5.90 -1.71 1.55
N THR A 38 -6.74 -1.67 0.53
CA THR A 38 -7.91 -2.53 0.33
C THR A 38 -7.65 -3.42 -0.89
N PRO A 39 -7.56 -4.75 -0.76
CA PRO A 39 -7.26 -5.63 -1.88
C PRO A 39 -8.21 -5.45 -3.07
N ALA A 40 -7.68 -5.12 -4.24
CA ALA A 40 -8.45 -5.04 -5.47
C ALA A 40 -9.10 -6.39 -5.83
N ILE A 41 -10.29 -6.31 -6.42
CA ILE A 41 -11.01 -7.48 -6.95
C ILE A 41 -10.51 -7.87 -8.35
N GLY A 42 -9.92 -6.92 -9.08
CA GLY A 42 -9.52 -7.10 -10.46
C GLY A 42 -9.13 -5.79 -11.14
N ARG A 43 -8.84 -5.87 -12.44
CA ARG A 43 -8.66 -4.67 -13.30
C ARG A 43 -9.89 -4.42 -14.15
N ILE A 44 -10.24 -3.16 -14.36
CA ILE A 44 -11.30 -2.79 -15.28
C ILE A 44 -10.84 -2.95 -16.74
N GLU A 45 -11.66 -3.59 -17.57
CA GLU A 45 -11.31 -3.91 -18.96
C GLU A 45 -11.63 -2.82 -19.95
N LYS A 46 -12.57 -1.92 -19.64
CA LYS A 46 -12.97 -0.78 -20.47
C LYS A 46 -13.28 0.41 -19.58
N ALA A 47 -13.06 1.61 -20.11
CA ALA A 47 -13.42 2.82 -19.40
C ALA A 47 -14.94 2.93 -19.20
N THR A 48 -15.33 3.60 -18.11
CA THR A 48 -16.69 4.09 -17.85
C THR A 48 -16.63 5.60 -17.73
N PHE A 49 -17.72 6.28 -18.07
CA PHE A 49 -17.76 7.75 -18.16
C PHE A 49 -18.71 8.35 -17.13
N ALA A 50 -19.63 7.57 -16.57
CA ALA A 50 -20.58 8.01 -15.57
C ALA A 50 -20.89 6.91 -14.54
N SER A 51 -21.61 7.30 -13.49
CA SER A 51 -22.25 6.33 -12.59
C SER A 51 -23.31 5.54 -13.35
N ALA A 52 -23.54 4.29 -12.93
CA ALA A 52 -24.47 3.35 -13.54
C ALA A 52 -24.00 2.72 -14.88
N ASP A 53 -22.92 3.22 -15.49
CA ASP A 53 -22.25 2.51 -16.59
C ASP A 53 -21.81 1.12 -16.11
N THR A 54 -21.82 0.13 -17.00
CA THR A 54 -21.32 -1.22 -16.68
C THR A 54 -19.97 -1.46 -17.33
N ALA A 55 -19.06 -2.12 -16.61
CA ALA A 55 -17.79 -2.56 -17.16
C ALA A 55 -17.42 -3.97 -16.73
N GLY A 56 -16.75 -4.68 -17.63
CA GLY A 56 -16.07 -5.94 -17.31
C GLY A 56 -14.87 -5.67 -16.41
N VAL A 57 -14.73 -6.49 -15.38
CA VAL A 57 -13.56 -6.53 -14.50
C VAL A 57 -12.92 -7.90 -14.66
N ARG A 58 -11.66 -7.91 -15.08
CA ARG A 58 -10.84 -9.12 -15.06
C ARG A 58 -10.37 -9.38 -13.64
N LEU A 59 -10.86 -10.46 -13.04
CA LEU A 59 -10.69 -10.78 -11.62
C LEU A 59 -9.25 -11.21 -11.33
N LEU A 60 -8.72 -10.86 -10.16
CA LEU A 60 -7.38 -11.25 -9.69
C LEU A 60 -7.41 -12.57 -8.88
N PRO A 61 -6.37 -13.44 -8.98
CA PRO A 61 -5.21 -13.25 -9.85
C PRO A 61 -5.55 -13.44 -11.33
N GLY A 62 -6.64 -14.15 -11.64
CA GLY A 62 -7.05 -14.45 -13.02
C GLY A 62 -6.01 -15.26 -13.78
N GLU A 63 -6.30 -15.57 -15.05
CA GLU A 63 -5.34 -16.21 -15.96
C GLU A 63 -4.68 -15.17 -16.89
N GLY A 64 -3.43 -15.43 -17.27
CA GLY A 64 -2.67 -14.64 -18.23
C GLY A 64 -2.05 -13.36 -17.63
N THR A 65 -1.74 -12.40 -18.50
CA THR A 65 -1.09 -11.12 -18.17
C THR A 65 -2.04 -9.95 -18.33
N PHE A 66 -1.83 -8.91 -17.52
CA PHE A 66 -2.72 -7.75 -17.43
C PHE A 66 -1.97 -6.49 -17.84
N LYS A 67 -2.58 -5.65 -18.68
CA LYS A 67 -2.14 -4.25 -18.82
C LYS A 67 -2.67 -3.44 -17.63
N LEU A 68 -1.78 -2.74 -16.95
CA LEU A 68 -2.02 -1.93 -15.76
C LEU A 68 -1.31 -0.58 -15.87
N VAL A 69 -1.88 0.45 -15.24
CA VAL A 69 -1.33 1.82 -15.26
C VAL A 69 -0.41 2.04 -14.06
N ALA A 70 0.84 2.44 -14.32
CA ALA A 70 1.88 2.75 -13.32
C ALA A 70 1.64 4.10 -12.62
N SER A 71 2.08 4.24 -11.36
CA SER A 71 2.07 5.50 -10.58
C SER A 71 3.37 6.26 -10.62
N ALA A 72 4.44 5.59 -11.06
CA ALA A 72 5.79 6.10 -11.10
C ALA A 72 6.59 5.29 -12.14
N ALA A 73 7.89 5.56 -12.24
CA ALA A 73 8.79 4.69 -12.98
C ALA A 73 8.83 3.29 -12.31
N ILE A 74 8.78 2.23 -13.12
CA ILE A 74 8.82 0.84 -12.67
C ILE A 74 9.80 0.09 -13.56
N THR A 75 10.68 -0.69 -12.96
CA THR A 75 11.64 -1.51 -13.72
C THR A 75 11.01 -2.84 -14.13
N THR A 76 11.30 -3.32 -15.34
CA THR A 76 10.91 -4.68 -15.77
C THR A 76 11.41 -5.73 -14.78
N GLY A 77 10.55 -6.68 -14.41
CA GLY A 77 10.83 -7.73 -13.43
C GLY A 77 10.62 -7.30 -11.98
N ALA A 78 10.35 -6.03 -11.70
CA ALA A 78 10.00 -5.58 -10.36
C ALA A 78 8.69 -6.24 -9.89
N TYR A 79 8.63 -6.55 -8.59
CA TYR A 79 7.35 -6.80 -7.95
C TYR A 79 6.55 -5.51 -7.92
N VAL A 80 5.29 -5.59 -8.32
CA VAL A 80 4.39 -4.44 -8.33
C VAL A 80 3.29 -4.60 -7.30
N TYR A 81 2.96 -3.48 -6.67
CA TYR A 81 2.03 -3.36 -5.58
C TYR A 81 0.90 -2.41 -5.98
N GLN A 82 -0.24 -2.58 -5.34
CA GLN A 82 -1.39 -1.72 -5.52
C GLN A 82 -1.09 -0.32 -4.98
N ALA A 83 -1.38 0.69 -5.80
CA ALA A 83 -1.24 2.09 -5.45
C ALA A 83 -2.57 2.82 -5.62
N ALA A 84 -2.64 4.02 -5.04
CA ALA A 84 -3.84 4.84 -5.04
C ALA A 84 -4.45 5.06 -6.44
N ASN A 85 -5.75 5.30 -6.48
CA ASN A 85 -6.53 5.46 -7.71
C ASN A 85 -6.57 4.23 -8.63
N GLY A 86 -6.16 3.05 -8.15
CA GLY A 86 -6.11 1.81 -8.92
C GLY A 86 -4.83 1.64 -9.75
N LYS A 87 -3.74 2.30 -9.34
CA LYS A 87 -2.41 2.28 -10.00
C LYS A 87 -1.60 1.11 -9.47
N ILE A 88 -0.45 0.90 -10.08
CA ILE A 88 0.59 0.04 -9.57
C ILE A 88 1.89 0.81 -9.40
N ASP A 89 2.67 0.41 -8.41
CA ASP A 89 3.98 0.96 -8.09
C ASP A 89 4.96 -0.18 -7.77
N ASP A 90 6.27 0.06 -7.80
CA ASP A 90 7.26 -0.91 -7.30
C ASP A 90 7.43 -0.85 -5.77
N VAL A 91 6.70 0.06 -5.12
CA VAL A 91 6.58 0.16 -3.66
C VAL A 91 5.12 0.22 -3.22
N GLY A 92 4.70 -0.66 -2.30
CA GLY A 92 3.39 -0.58 -1.67
C GLY A 92 3.11 -1.75 -0.74
N PHE A 93 1.88 -1.87 -0.24
CA PHE A 93 1.55 -2.86 0.80
C PHE A 93 0.88 -4.12 0.24
N ILE A 94 0.14 -4.01 -0.86
CA ILE A 94 -0.66 -5.10 -1.41
C ILE A 94 -0.04 -5.58 -2.71
N PRO A 95 0.45 -6.83 -2.80
CA PRO A 95 1.04 -7.34 -4.02
C PRO A 95 0.01 -7.55 -5.13
N VAL A 96 0.39 -7.20 -6.35
CA VAL A 96 -0.42 -7.36 -7.55
C VAL A 96 0.23 -8.36 -8.52
N GLY A 97 1.55 -8.29 -8.71
CA GLY A 97 2.21 -9.12 -9.70
C GLY A 97 3.69 -8.79 -9.95
N ILE A 98 4.20 -9.23 -11.09
CA ILE A 98 5.55 -8.95 -11.59
C ILE A 98 5.43 -8.14 -12.87
N ALA A 99 6.13 -7.02 -12.97
CA ALA A 99 6.19 -6.21 -14.20
C ALA A 99 6.90 -6.99 -15.32
N LEU A 100 6.26 -7.10 -16.49
CA LEU A 100 6.86 -7.67 -17.71
C LEU A 100 7.36 -6.59 -18.68
N GLU A 101 6.95 -5.34 -18.45
CA GLU A 101 7.39 -4.14 -19.18
C GLU A 101 7.76 -3.04 -18.18
N ALA A 102 8.71 -2.18 -18.54
CA ALA A 102 9.10 -1.04 -17.71
C ALA A 102 8.14 0.15 -17.93
N ALA A 103 7.91 0.93 -16.87
CA ALA A 103 7.28 2.25 -16.93
C ALA A 103 8.34 3.33 -16.71
N SER A 104 8.26 4.44 -17.45
CA SER A 104 9.14 5.60 -17.26
C SER A 104 8.50 6.69 -16.39
N ALA A 105 7.18 6.71 -16.27
CA ALA A 105 6.46 7.73 -15.52
C ALA A 105 5.05 7.28 -15.06
N ASP A 106 4.44 8.12 -14.22
CA ASP A 106 3.03 8.02 -13.87
C ASP A 106 2.14 8.02 -15.13
N GLY A 107 1.18 7.10 -15.18
CA GLY A 107 0.22 6.98 -16.28
C GLY A 107 0.63 6.01 -17.39
N ASP A 108 1.88 5.55 -17.41
CA ASP A 108 2.33 4.54 -18.36
C ASP A 108 1.55 3.23 -18.19
N ILE A 109 1.16 2.62 -19.30
CA ILE A 109 0.47 1.33 -19.31
C ILE A 109 1.51 0.24 -19.57
N ILE A 110 1.70 -0.66 -18.61
CA ILE A 110 2.66 -1.76 -18.68
C ILE A 110 1.98 -3.10 -18.50
N GLU A 111 2.58 -4.15 -19.05
CA GLU A 111 2.18 -5.52 -18.83
C GLU A 111 2.69 -6.07 -17.50
N VAL A 112 1.84 -6.82 -16.80
CA VAL A 112 2.11 -7.42 -15.51
C VAL A 112 1.60 -8.86 -15.50
N LEU A 113 2.40 -9.78 -14.96
CA LEU A 113 1.97 -11.11 -14.60
C LEU A 113 1.36 -11.07 -13.19
N PRO A 114 0.03 -11.29 -13.01
CA PRO A 114 -0.59 -11.24 -11.69
C PRO A 114 -0.08 -12.36 -10.78
N SER A 115 0.23 -12.00 -9.53
CA SER A 115 0.57 -12.95 -8.48
C SER A 115 0.29 -12.32 -7.12
N ARG A 116 -0.36 -13.08 -6.23
CA ARG A 116 -0.54 -12.68 -4.82
C ARG A 116 0.51 -13.31 -3.90
N ASN A 117 1.31 -14.25 -4.41
CA ASN A 117 2.40 -14.85 -3.64
C ASN A 117 3.70 -14.11 -3.95
N ILE A 118 3.79 -12.90 -3.41
CA ILE A 118 4.95 -12.03 -3.52
C ILE A 118 5.39 -11.69 -2.09
N PRO A 119 6.70 -11.77 -1.77
CA PRO A 119 7.20 -11.37 -0.47
C PRO A 119 6.90 -9.89 -0.20
N ALA A 120 6.80 -9.49 1.07
CA ALA A 120 6.66 -8.08 1.41
C ALA A 120 7.86 -7.28 0.84
N ASN A 121 7.58 -6.11 0.25
CA ASN A 121 8.64 -5.22 -0.20
C ASN A 121 9.41 -4.63 0.99
N VAL A 122 10.68 -4.27 0.73
CA VAL A 122 11.54 -3.58 1.67
C VAL A 122 11.88 -2.20 1.11
N ALA A 123 11.52 -1.13 1.83
CA ALA A 123 11.94 0.23 1.51
C ALA A 123 13.17 0.66 2.33
N SER A 124 13.97 1.56 1.75
CA SER A 124 15.03 2.30 2.45
C SER A 124 14.56 3.73 2.68
N VAL A 125 14.43 4.12 3.95
CA VAL A 125 13.90 5.43 4.36
C VAL A 125 14.95 6.13 5.23
N ALA A 126 15.19 7.42 4.99
CA ALA A 126 15.99 8.24 5.89
C ALA A 126 15.04 8.98 6.84
N ALA A 127 15.20 8.83 8.15
CA ALA A 127 14.40 9.54 9.14
C ALA A 127 14.62 11.06 9.02
N THR A 128 13.55 11.83 9.21
CA THR A 128 13.57 13.30 9.16
C THR A 128 12.74 13.86 10.31
N GLY A 129 12.75 15.19 10.42
CA GLY A 129 11.87 15.91 11.33
C GLY A 129 12.18 15.68 12.80
N SER A 130 11.36 16.24 13.67
CA SER A 130 11.40 15.95 15.12
C SER A 130 10.01 15.88 15.75
N ALA A 131 8.96 16.05 14.94
CA ALA A 131 7.54 16.02 15.22
C ALA A 131 6.82 15.09 14.21
N GLN A 132 5.52 14.89 14.38
CA GLN A 132 4.74 14.05 13.46
C GLN A 132 4.73 14.62 12.04
N GLY A 133 4.42 15.91 11.90
CA GLY A 133 4.20 16.54 10.59
C GLY A 133 5.44 16.70 9.71
N ASP A 134 6.65 16.48 10.25
CA ASP A 134 7.92 16.58 9.52
C ASP A 134 8.71 15.24 9.48
N ALA A 135 8.14 14.17 10.03
CA ALA A 135 8.70 12.82 9.98
C ALA A 135 8.62 12.21 8.57
N ALA A 136 9.56 11.33 8.25
CA ALA A 136 9.61 10.68 6.93
C ALA A 136 8.53 9.59 6.83
N ALA A 137 7.73 9.61 5.76
CA ALA A 137 6.67 8.62 5.54
C ALA A 137 7.22 7.23 5.21
N LEU A 138 6.62 6.21 5.80
CA LEU A 138 6.88 4.80 5.46
C LEU A 138 5.99 4.36 4.29
N THR A 139 6.57 3.61 3.35
CA THR A 139 5.93 3.30 2.06
C THR A 139 5.81 1.80 1.77
N ALA A 140 6.46 0.96 2.56
CA ALA A 140 6.50 -0.49 2.37
C ALA A 140 6.02 -1.25 3.60
N GLY A 141 5.71 -2.53 3.43
CA GLY A 141 5.43 -3.43 4.55
C GLY A 141 6.63 -3.59 5.49
N ILE A 142 7.86 -3.54 4.95
CA ILE A 142 9.11 -3.56 5.72
C ILE A 142 9.93 -2.31 5.38
N ASN A 143 10.44 -1.61 6.38
CA ASN A 143 11.20 -0.37 6.19
C ASN A 143 12.53 -0.44 6.95
N THR A 144 13.62 -0.27 6.22
CA THR A 144 14.95 -0.07 6.80
C THR A 144 15.20 1.42 6.95
N VAL A 145 15.33 1.89 8.19
CA VAL A 145 15.37 3.32 8.51
C VAL A 145 16.78 3.73 8.90
N SER A 146 17.32 4.71 8.19
CA SER A 146 18.61 5.35 8.47
C SER A 146 18.43 6.73 9.11
N ALA A 147 19.53 7.38 9.48
CA ALA A 147 19.57 8.76 9.98
C ALA A 147 18.85 9.04 11.31
N ALA A 148 18.50 8.01 12.09
CA ALA A 148 18.01 8.19 13.46
C ALA A 148 19.06 8.90 14.35
N ASP A 149 18.63 9.89 15.11
CA ASP A 149 19.49 10.69 16.00
C ASP A 149 18.92 10.86 17.43
N GLY A 150 17.91 10.06 17.78
CA GLY A 150 17.18 10.19 19.05
C GLY A 150 16.07 11.24 19.01
N THR A 151 16.05 12.12 18.00
CA THR A 151 15.02 13.16 17.83
C THR A 151 14.19 12.96 16.56
N LYS A 152 14.82 12.48 15.49
CA LYS A 152 14.20 12.19 14.20
C LYS A 152 13.26 11.01 14.24
N GLY A 153 12.30 11.05 13.31
CA GLY A 153 11.31 10.00 13.21
C GLY A 153 10.87 9.65 11.80
N VAL A 154 10.06 8.61 11.80
CA VAL A 154 9.25 8.17 10.66
C VAL A 154 7.78 8.18 11.06
N ILE A 155 6.91 8.27 10.07
CA ILE A 155 5.45 8.24 10.27
C ILE A 155 4.86 7.00 9.58
N LEU A 156 4.04 6.27 10.33
CA LEU A 156 3.26 5.14 9.82
C LEU A 156 2.22 5.63 8.79
N PRO A 157 1.80 4.78 7.84
CA PRO A 157 0.56 5.04 7.11
C PRO A 157 -0.63 5.11 8.07
N GLY A 158 -1.78 5.58 7.58
CA GLY A 158 -3.03 5.49 8.35
C GLY A 158 -3.29 4.06 8.82
N ALA A 159 -3.75 3.91 10.06
CA ALA A 159 -4.13 2.62 10.61
C ALA A 159 -5.26 2.02 9.79
N ASN A 160 -5.07 0.76 9.41
CA ASN A 160 -6.09 -0.05 8.77
C ASN A 160 -6.06 -1.44 9.41
N ALA A 161 -7.22 -2.00 9.74
CA ALA A 161 -7.33 -3.30 10.37
C ALA A 161 -6.56 -4.38 9.57
N GLY A 162 -5.60 -5.04 10.22
CA GLY A 162 -4.77 -6.09 9.63
C GLY A 162 -3.57 -5.59 8.82
N LEU A 163 -3.39 -4.28 8.62
CA LEU A 163 -2.18 -3.73 8.02
C LEU A 163 -1.00 -3.97 8.96
N VAL A 164 0.11 -4.46 8.42
CA VAL A 164 1.34 -4.70 9.18
C VAL A 164 2.47 -3.89 8.57
N VAL A 165 3.17 -3.14 9.43
CA VAL A 165 4.35 -2.38 9.07
C VAL A 165 5.49 -2.76 10.00
N GLU A 166 6.61 -3.16 9.44
CA GLU A 166 7.84 -3.47 10.16
C GLU A 166 8.88 -2.37 9.92
N VAL A 167 9.54 -1.94 11.00
CA VAL A 167 10.50 -0.84 10.99
C VAL A 167 11.78 -1.33 11.64
N TYR A 168 12.87 -1.35 10.87
CA TYR A 168 14.20 -1.65 11.37
C TYR A 168 15.02 -0.37 11.49
N ASN A 169 15.46 -0.03 12.70
CA ASN A 169 16.35 1.11 12.91
C ASN A 169 17.80 0.69 12.64
N GLN A 170 18.37 1.17 11.53
CA GLN A 170 19.74 0.86 11.13
C GLN A 170 20.79 1.53 12.01
N HIS A 171 20.42 2.56 12.79
CA HIS A 171 21.38 3.24 13.65
C HIS A 171 21.84 2.34 14.79
N ALA A 172 23.11 2.45 15.19
CA ALA A 172 23.72 1.56 16.18
C ALA A 172 23.16 1.77 17.61
N THR A 173 22.98 3.02 18.02
CA THR A 173 22.64 3.38 19.41
C THR A 173 21.46 4.33 19.54
N ASN A 174 21.37 5.34 18.67
CA ASN A 174 20.28 6.31 18.70
C ASN A 174 18.92 5.67 18.46
N GLY A 175 17.98 6.03 19.34
CA GLY A 175 16.57 5.69 19.17
C GLY A 175 15.95 6.38 17.96
N LEU A 176 14.88 5.78 17.45
CA LEU A 176 14.08 6.30 16.34
C LEU A 176 12.66 6.56 16.85
N LYS A 177 12.15 7.78 16.64
CA LYS A 177 10.73 8.05 16.86
C LYS A 177 9.89 7.44 15.76
N VAL A 178 8.80 6.77 16.12
CA VAL A 178 7.79 6.29 15.18
C VAL A 178 6.46 6.93 15.55
N TYR A 179 5.95 7.77 14.66
CA TYR A 179 4.69 8.47 14.81
C TYR A 179 3.54 7.70 14.14
N PRO A 180 2.32 7.70 14.72
CA PRO A 180 1.12 7.33 14.00
C PRO A 180 0.74 8.43 12.98
N ALA A 181 -0.14 8.11 12.04
CA ALA A 181 -0.72 9.11 11.14
C ALA A 181 -1.54 10.15 11.94
N THR A 182 -1.87 11.29 11.32
CA THR A 182 -2.63 12.34 12.01
C THR A 182 -4.00 11.84 12.48
N GLY A 183 -4.26 11.95 13.77
CA GLY A 183 -5.47 11.48 14.45
C GLY A 183 -5.40 10.04 14.96
N ASP A 184 -4.39 9.28 14.53
CA ASP A 184 -4.19 7.89 14.95
C ASP A 184 -3.37 7.82 16.25
N ASP A 185 -3.39 6.66 16.89
CA ASP A 185 -2.61 6.36 18.09
C ASP A 185 -1.79 5.06 17.97
N ILE A 186 -0.83 4.89 18.87
CA ILE A 186 -0.08 3.66 19.07
C ILE A 186 -0.35 3.15 20.48
N ASN A 187 -0.81 1.90 20.59
CA ASN A 187 -1.13 1.18 21.82
C ASN A 187 -2.21 1.86 22.69
N ASP A 188 -3.29 2.37 22.09
CA ASP A 188 -4.33 3.16 22.76
C ASP A 188 -3.74 4.37 23.50
N GLY A 189 -2.67 4.92 22.93
CA GLY A 189 -1.90 6.02 23.49
C GLY A 189 -2.58 7.39 23.29
N THR A 190 -1.80 8.45 23.46
CA THR A 190 -2.25 9.79 23.05
C THR A 190 -2.21 9.88 21.52
N PRO A 191 -3.27 10.38 20.86
CA PRO A 191 -3.24 10.64 19.42
C PRO A 191 -2.03 11.48 19.02
N ASP A 192 -1.49 11.22 17.83
CA ASP A 192 -0.31 11.91 17.27
C ASP A 192 1.01 11.75 18.03
N ALA A 193 1.03 10.99 19.12
CA ALA A 193 2.23 10.79 19.94
C ALA A 193 3.12 9.66 19.39
N ALA A 194 4.42 9.94 19.25
CA ALA A 194 5.39 8.92 18.91
C ALA A 194 5.72 7.99 20.08
N ILE A 195 6.06 6.75 19.73
CA ILE A 195 6.91 5.89 20.56
C ILE A 195 8.37 6.01 20.10
N THR A 196 9.32 5.63 20.95
CA THR A 196 10.74 5.55 20.58
C THR A 196 11.24 4.12 20.68
N MET A 197 11.73 3.59 19.57
CA MET A 197 12.34 2.26 19.48
C MET A 197 13.86 2.35 19.51
N GLU A 198 14.50 1.27 19.97
CA GLU A 198 15.97 1.20 20.07
C GLU A 198 16.71 1.16 18.74
N GLY A 199 17.99 1.52 18.78
CA GLY A 199 18.96 1.23 17.72
C GLY A 199 19.10 -0.27 17.48
N LYS A 200 19.30 -0.69 16.23
CA LYS A 200 19.40 -2.10 15.80
C LYS A 200 18.21 -2.99 16.19
N GLY A 201 17.12 -2.40 16.66
CA GLY A 201 15.85 -3.09 16.90
C GLY A 201 15.00 -3.15 15.64
N ILE A 202 14.14 -4.17 15.59
CA ILE A 202 12.98 -4.21 14.68
C ILE A 202 11.72 -4.02 15.51
N ALA A 203 10.85 -3.14 15.05
CA ALA A 203 9.52 -2.92 15.59
C ALA A 203 8.47 -3.42 14.58
N ARG A 204 7.42 -4.04 15.08
CA ARG A 204 6.25 -4.45 14.28
C ARG A 204 5.03 -3.69 14.77
N PHE A 205 4.32 -3.08 13.83
CA PHE A 205 3.08 -2.35 14.04
C PHE A 205 1.95 -3.07 13.31
N THR A 206 0.85 -3.37 14.01
CA THR A 206 -0.33 -4.01 13.44
C THR A 206 -1.54 -3.11 13.65
N GLY A 207 -2.19 -2.68 12.56
CA GLY A 207 -3.41 -1.89 12.64
C GLY A 207 -4.54 -2.73 13.20
N LEU A 208 -5.15 -2.29 14.30
CA LEU A 208 -6.27 -2.98 14.94
C LEU A 208 -7.60 -2.56 14.33
N ASP A 209 -7.71 -1.29 13.96
CA ASP A 209 -8.86 -0.68 13.31
C ASP A 209 -8.40 0.44 12.35
N THR A 210 -9.23 1.46 12.15
CA THR A 210 -8.94 2.59 11.25
C THR A 210 -8.13 3.72 11.90
N THR A 211 -7.82 3.65 13.20
CA THR A 211 -7.14 4.71 13.95
C THR A 211 -6.08 4.23 14.93
N THR A 212 -6.03 2.94 15.25
CA THR A 212 -5.20 2.41 16.34
C THR A 212 -4.21 1.35 15.87
N TRP A 213 -2.94 1.52 16.24
CA TRP A 213 -1.86 0.56 16.01
C TRP A 213 -1.48 -0.19 17.29
N ALA A 214 -1.36 -1.52 17.25
CA ALA A 214 -0.64 -2.29 18.25
C ALA A 214 0.84 -2.43 17.86
N ALA A 215 1.76 -2.11 18.77
CA ALA A 215 3.20 -2.18 18.55
C ALA A 215 3.87 -3.25 19.41
N SER A 216 4.80 -3.99 18.80
CA SER A 216 5.77 -4.86 19.46
C SER A 216 7.18 -4.38 19.10
N TYR A 217 7.95 -3.91 20.09
CA TYR A 217 9.25 -3.29 19.87
C TYR A 217 10.17 -3.41 21.08
N VAL A 218 11.46 -3.19 20.86
CA VAL A 218 12.47 -3.06 21.92
C VAL A 218 12.53 -1.60 22.37
N VAL A 219 12.39 -1.38 23.67
CA VAL A 219 12.30 -0.04 24.31
C VAL A 219 13.66 0.52 24.71
N ASN A 220 13.76 1.85 24.58
CA ASN A 220 14.66 2.78 25.24
C ASN A 220 15.02 2.45 26.72
N THR A 221 16.09 1.74 27.13
CA THR A 221 16.35 1.56 28.59
C THR A 221 17.21 2.64 29.20
#